data_AF-A0A6I1DRA1-F1
#
_entry.id   AF-A0A6I1DRA1-F1
#
_cell.length_a   1.000
_cell.length_b   1.000
_cell.length_c   1.000
_cell.angle_alpha   90.00
_cell.angle_beta   90.00
_cell.angle_gamma   90.00
#
_symmetry.space_group_name_H-M   'P 1'
#
loop_
_entity.id
_entity.type
_entity.pdbx_description
1 polymer ?
#
loop_
_entity_poly.entity_id
_entity_poly.type
_entity_poly.pdbx_seq_one_letter_code
_entity_poly.pdbx_strand_id
1 'polypeptide(L)'
;MDRLVGLGGGLMARTKPSLAEALSPWSAPHDAADLLEGFRLSIVALAEEQHTRLPDSMRVLNALRLCKGTELAALGGDWPAMGVRRVGGAWTLDARQFDLWAQGQISVFRRKAAQSGQTAPSQASMQSKLNLF
;
A
#
# COMPACT_ATOMS: atom_id res chain seq x y z
N MET A 1 8.77 14.74 -45.60
CA MET A 1 9.81 13.98 -44.86
C MET A 1 9.39 13.97 -43.41
N ASP A 2 8.38 13.15 -43.14
CA ASP A 2 7.68 13.06 -41.87
C ASP A 2 8.46 12.10 -40.97
N ARG A 3 9.02 12.63 -39.88
CA ARG A 3 9.68 11.81 -38.85
C ARG A 3 8.61 11.21 -37.94
N LEU A 4 8.17 10.00 -38.28
CA LEU A 4 7.53 9.08 -37.35
C LEU A 4 8.63 8.30 -36.61
N VAL A 5 8.88 8.69 -35.36
CA VAL A 5 9.59 7.93 -34.33
C VAL A 5 8.75 8.19 -33.08
N GLY A 6 8.10 7.25 -32.41
CA GLY A 6 8.33 5.82 -32.24
C GLY A 6 8.14 5.56 -30.74
N LEU A 7 7.52 4.42 -30.40
CA LEU A 7 7.37 3.83 -29.05
C LEU A 7 6.24 4.49 -28.23
N GLY A 8 5.14 3.82 -27.92
CA GLY A 8 5.04 2.44 -27.46
C GLY A 8 4.50 2.48 -26.03
N GLY A 9 3.42 1.77 -25.76
CA GLY A 9 2.85 1.66 -24.42
C GLY A 9 1.36 1.94 -24.43
N GLY A 10 0.60 0.86 -24.54
CA GLY A 10 -0.84 0.90 -24.61
C GLY A 10 -1.46 1.66 -23.45
N LEU A 11 -2.62 2.21 -23.77
CA LEU A 11 -3.71 2.59 -22.89
C LEU A 11 -3.98 1.48 -21.85
N MET A 12 -3.16 1.37 -20.81
CA MET A 12 -3.53 0.60 -19.63
C MET A 12 -4.61 1.43 -18.95
N ALA A 13 -5.85 0.96 -19.03
CA ALA A 13 -6.90 1.39 -18.11
C ALA A 13 -6.23 1.52 -16.73
N ARG A 14 -6.32 2.69 -16.08
CA ARG A 14 -5.79 2.91 -14.73
C ARG A 14 -6.53 1.95 -13.79
N THR A 15 -6.15 0.69 -13.79
CA THR A 15 -6.53 -0.31 -12.82
C THR A 15 -5.92 0.17 -11.54
N LYS A 16 -6.80 0.69 -10.69
CA LYS A 16 -6.50 1.15 -9.35
C LYS A 16 -5.76 -0.01 -8.65
N PRO A 17 -4.47 0.13 -8.32
CA PRO A 17 -3.65 -1.00 -7.85
C PRO A 17 -4.24 -1.59 -6.58
N SER A 18 -4.08 -2.90 -6.40
CA SER A 18 -4.57 -3.70 -5.26
C SER A 18 -3.54 -3.77 -4.12
N LEU A 19 -3.98 -4.24 -2.94
CA LEU A 19 -3.06 -4.47 -1.81
C LEU A 19 -1.96 -5.49 -2.18
N ALA A 20 -2.30 -6.53 -2.94
CA ALA A 20 -1.33 -7.54 -3.38
C ALA A 20 -0.24 -6.94 -4.27
N GLU A 21 -0.63 -6.02 -5.17
CA GLU A 21 0.33 -5.28 -6.01
C GLU A 21 1.21 -4.36 -5.18
N ALA A 22 0.66 -3.65 -4.19
CA ALA A 22 1.45 -2.80 -3.30
C ALA A 22 2.53 -3.58 -2.51
N LEU A 23 2.25 -4.84 -2.16
CA LEU A 23 3.16 -5.70 -1.42
C LEU A 23 4.07 -6.56 -2.32
N SER A 24 3.93 -6.45 -3.64
CA SER A 24 4.76 -7.19 -4.59
C SER A 24 6.24 -6.85 -4.42
N PRO A 25 7.17 -7.82 -4.51
CA PRO A 25 8.61 -7.57 -4.44
C PRO A 25 9.12 -6.66 -5.57
N TRP A 26 8.35 -6.53 -6.65
CA TRP A 26 8.68 -5.70 -7.81
C TRP A 26 8.16 -4.26 -7.70
N SER A 27 7.37 -3.95 -6.66
CA SER A 27 6.83 -2.62 -6.46
C SER A 27 7.90 -1.65 -5.96
N ALA A 28 7.94 -0.46 -6.55
CA ALA A 28 8.85 0.58 -6.10
C ALA A 28 8.58 0.90 -4.62
N PRO A 29 9.59 0.93 -3.74
CA PRO A 29 9.37 1.11 -2.31
C PRO A 29 8.61 2.40 -1.97
N HIS A 30 8.77 3.47 -2.74
CA HIS A 30 8.02 4.70 -2.54
C HIS A 30 6.52 4.50 -2.84
N ASP A 31 6.19 4.00 -4.03
CA ASP A 31 4.80 3.73 -4.44
C ASP A 31 4.12 2.70 -3.52
N ALA A 32 4.85 1.65 -3.11
CA ALA A 32 4.36 0.65 -2.18
C ALA A 32 3.97 1.28 -0.82
N ALA A 33 4.75 2.23 -0.32
CA ALA A 33 4.46 2.94 0.93
C ALA A 33 3.19 3.79 0.80
N ASP A 34 3.05 4.56 -0.28
CA ASP A 34 1.90 5.44 -0.50
C ASP A 34 0.60 4.67 -0.73
N LEU A 35 0.68 3.56 -1.49
CA LEU A 35 -0.46 2.67 -1.69
C LEU A 35 -0.89 2.01 -0.38
N LEU A 36 0.06 1.49 0.40
CA LEU A 36 -0.23 0.85 1.67
C LEU A 36 -0.80 1.85 2.70
N GLU A 37 -0.32 3.09 2.71
CA GLU A 37 -0.88 4.18 3.51
C GLU A 37 -2.35 4.44 3.14
N GLY A 38 -2.67 4.49 1.84
CA GLY A 38 -4.05 4.64 1.36
C GLY A 38 -4.97 3.50 1.79
N PHE A 39 -4.50 2.25 1.71
CA PHE A 39 -5.26 1.09 2.18
C PHE A 39 -5.45 1.09 3.70
N ARG A 40 -4.40 1.44 4.45
CA ARG A 40 -4.45 1.60 5.92
C ARG A 40 -5.55 2.57 6.32
N LEU A 41 -5.54 3.78 5.75
CA LEU A 41 -6.55 4.80 6.03
C LEU A 41 -7.96 4.35 5.66
N SER A 42 -8.12 3.62 4.55
CA SER A 42 -9.42 3.10 4.11
C SER A 42 -9.99 2.08 5.10
N ILE A 43 -9.16 1.17 5.63
CA ILE A 43 -9.59 0.18 6.62
C ILE A 43 -9.89 0.81 7.97
N VAL A 44 -9.07 1.78 8.42
CA VAL A 44 -9.32 2.52 9.66
C VAL A 44 -10.64 3.30 9.56
N ALA A 45 -10.86 4.02 8.46
CA ALA A 45 -12.10 4.75 8.23
C ALA A 45 -13.32 3.80 8.19
N LEU A 46 -13.17 2.63 7.56
CA LEU A 46 -14.22 1.62 7.51
C LEU A 46 -14.57 1.07 8.91
N ALA A 47 -13.57 0.83 9.75
CA ALA A 47 -13.76 0.37 11.12
C ALA A 47 -14.45 1.42 11.99
N GLU A 48 -14.06 2.69 11.85
CA GLU A 48 -14.71 3.82 12.52
C GLU A 48 -16.16 3.98 12.06
N GLU A 49 -16.43 3.92 10.75
CA GLU A 49 -17.77 4.02 10.18
C GLU A 49 -18.71 2.92 10.70
N GLN A 50 -18.19 1.71 10.88
CA GLN A 50 -18.95 0.58 11.38
C GLN A 50 -18.90 0.42 12.91
N HIS A 51 -18.21 1.33 13.61
CA HIS A 51 -17.95 1.26 15.06
C HIS A 51 -17.50 -0.13 15.53
N THR A 52 -16.64 -0.79 14.75
CA THR A 52 -16.21 -2.18 14.97
C THR A 52 -14.72 -2.33 14.66
N ARG A 53 -14.06 -3.26 15.36
CA ARG A 53 -12.68 -3.66 15.06
C ARG A 53 -12.59 -4.71 13.96
N LEU A 54 -13.72 -5.33 13.64
CA LEU A 54 -13.84 -6.37 12.62
C LEU A 54 -14.87 -5.90 11.59
N PRO A 55 -14.43 -5.15 10.58
CA PRO A 55 -15.34 -4.65 9.57
C PRO A 55 -15.89 -5.79 8.71
N ASP A 56 -16.98 -5.48 8.00
CA ASP A 56 -17.61 -6.41 7.09
C ASP A 56 -16.62 -6.90 6.00
N SER A 57 -16.61 -8.22 5.78
CA SER A 57 -15.67 -8.88 4.86
C SER A 57 -15.76 -8.37 3.43
N MET A 58 -16.96 -8.09 2.91
CA MET A 58 -17.12 -7.56 1.55
C MET A 58 -16.60 -6.12 1.44
N ARG A 59 -16.83 -5.30 2.47
CA ARG A 59 -16.30 -3.94 2.52
C ARG A 59 -14.78 -3.92 2.66
N VAL A 60 -14.19 -4.84 3.43
CA VAL A 60 -12.73 -5.03 3.51
C VAL A 60 -12.16 -5.39 2.15
N LEU A 61 -12.73 -6.38 1.45
CA LEU A 61 -12.28 -6.78 0.12
C LEU A 61 -12.33 -5.61 -0.86
N ASN A 62 -13.42 -4.83 -0.86
CA ASN A 62 -13.54 -3.65 -1.70
C ASN A 62 -12.51 -2.56 -1.35
N ALA A 63 -12.28 -2.29 -0.05
CA ALA A 63 -11.31 -1.32 0.41
C ALA A 63 -9.87 -1.69 -0.01
N LEU A 64 -9.53 -2.98 0.04
CA LEU A 64 -8.22 -3.51 -0.36
C LEU A 64 -8.11 -3.83 -1.85
N ARG A 65 -9.21 -3.66 -2.59
CA ARG A 65 -9.37 -4.00 -4.01
C ARG A 65 -8.98 -5.45 -4.32
N LEU A 66 -9.47 -6.34 -3.47
CA LEU A 66 -9.37 -7.78 -3.63
C LEU A 66 -10.72 -8.29 -4.16
N CYS A 67 -10.67 -9.26 -5.07
CA CYS A 67 -11.87 -9.84 -5.67
C CYS A 67 -12.45 -10.96 -4.80
N LYS A 68 -11.60 -11.68 -4.05
CA LYS A 68 -12.02 -12.89 -3.32
C LYS A 68 -11.45 -12.93 -1.91
N GLY A 69 -12.23 -13.49 -0.98
CA GLY A 69 -11.76 -13.79 0.37
C GLY A 69 -10.52 -14.70 0.43
N THR A 70 -10.32 -15.56 -0.58
CA THR A 70 -9.12 -16.39 -0.69
C THR A 70 -7.85 -15.60 -0.96
N GLU A 71 -7.95 -14.45 -1.65
CA GLU A 71 -6.80 -13.55 -1.86
C GLU A 71 -6.41 -12.88 -0.55
N LEU A 72 -7.41 -12.47 0.25
CA LEU A 72 -7.17 -11.96 1.60
C LEU A 72 -6.54 -13.03 2.50
N ALA A 73 -7.00 -14.28 2.39
CA ALA A 73 -6.43 -15.41 3.12
C ALA A 73 -4.97 -15.68 2.72
N ALA A 74 -4.65 -15.62 1.42
CA ALA A 74 -3.29 -15.79 0.92
C ALA A 74 -2.36 -14.71 1.47
N LEU A 75 -2.79 -13.44 1.41
CA LEU A 75 -2.04 -12.33 2.02
C LEU A 75 -1.87 -12.50 3.53
N GLY A 76 -2.88 -13.03 4.24
CA GLY A 76 -2.76 -13.36 5.65
C GLY A 76 -1.79 -14.51 5.94
N GLY A 77 -1.63 -15.44 5.00
CA GLY A 77 -0.63 -16.51 5.06
C GLY A 77 0.78 -15.99 4.86
N ASP A 78 0.98 -15.10 3.89
CA ASP A 78 2.26 -14.45 3.62
C ASP A 78 2.65 -13.45 4.72
N TRP A 79 1.64 -12.81 5.34
CA TRP A 79 1.79 -11.79 6.38
C TRP A 79 0.94 -12.11 7.61
N PRO A 80 1.35 -13.05 8.49
CA PRO A 80 0.55 -13.46 9.65
C PRO A 80 0.22 -12.33 10.62
N ALA A 81 1.08 -11.31 10.70
CA ALA A 81 0.87 -10.14 11.56
C ALA A 81 -0.18 -9.15 11.00
N MET A 82 -0.66 -9.33 9.76
CA MET A 82 -1.61 -8.43 9.11
C MET A 82 -2.99 -8.43 9.77
N GLY A 83 -3.32 -9.46 10.57
CA GLY A 83 -4.59 -9.53 11.31
C GLY A 83 -5.75 -10.13 10.52
N VAL A 84 -5.47 -10.86 9.44
CA VAL A 84 -6.48 -11.62 8.70
C VAL A 84 -7.00 -12.76 9.57
N ARG A 85 -8.33 -12.92 9.59
CA ARG A 85 -8.97 -13.98 10.36
C ARG A 85 -10.21 -14.51 9.67
N ARG A 86 -10.60 -15.74 10.01
CA ARG A 86 -11.82 -16.36 9.53
C ARG A 86 -12.89 -16.29 10.61
N VAL A 87 -14.03 -15.65 10.31
CA VAL A 87 -15.17 -15.49 11.22
C VAL A 87 -16.44 -15.89 10.47
N GLY A 88 -17.24 -16.82 11.02
CA GLY A 88 -18.48 -17.26 10.39
C GLY A 88 -18.28 -17.86 8.98
N GLY A 89 -17.09 -18.39 8.67
CA GLY A 89 -16.74 -18.93 7.36
C GLY A 89 -16.15 -17.92 6.37
N ALA A 90 -16.31 -16.62 6.61
CA ALA A 90 -15.76 -15.54 5.78
C ALA A 90 -14.38 -15.07 6.28
N TRP A 91 -13.52 -14.67 5.34
CA TRP A 91 -12.25 -14.01 5.65
C TRP A 91 -12.48 -12.52 5.89
N THR A 92 -12.00 -12.02 7.02
CA THR A 92 -12.04 -10.61 7.39
C THR A 92 -10.67 -10.18 7.93
N LEU A 93 -10.57 -8.92 8.35
CA LEU A 93 -9.36 -8.26 8.78
C LEU A 93 -9.64 -7.49 10.07
N ASP A 94 -8.81 -7.69 11.08
CA ASP A 94 -8.84 -6.85 12.27
C ASP A 94 -8.19 -5.50 11.95
N ALA A 95 -8.98 -4.44 12.01
CA ALA A 95 -8.54 -3.11 11.59
C ALA A 95 -7.40 -2.56 12.45
N ARG A 96 -7.35 -2.90 13.74
CA ARG A 96 -6.29 -2.44 14.65
C ARG A 96 -4.98 -3.18 14.37
N GLN A 97 -5.05 -4.50 14.19
CA GLN A 97 -3.86 -5.29 13.85
C GLN A 97 -3.32 -4.88 12.47
N PHE A 98 -4.22 -4.69 11.51
CA PHE A 98 -3.85 -4.22 10.18
C PHE A 98 -3.18 -2.85 10.23
N ASP A 99 -3.72 -1.89 10.99
CA ASP A 99 -3.15 -0.55 11.14
C ASP A 99 -1.72 -0.60 11.68
N LEU A 100 -1.49 -1.34 12.78
CA LEU A 100 -0.16 -1.49 13.36
C LEU A 100 0.83 -2.15 12.41
N TRP A 101 0.41 -3.23 11.74
CA TRP A 101 1.23 -3.91 10.76
C TRP A 101 1.57 -3.01 9.57
N ALA A 102 0.58 -2.30 9.03
CA ALA A 102 0.75 -1.41 7.88
C ALA A 102 1.71 -0.26 8.21
N GLN A 103 1.61 0.37 9.40
CA GLN A 103 2.57 1.38 9.85
C GLN A 103 4.01 0.84 9.87
N GLY A 104 4.20 -0.39 10.34
CA GLY A 104 5.49 -1.08 10.32
C GLY A 104 6.04 -1.28 8.91
N GLN A 105 5.22 -1.79 7.99
CA GLN A 105 5.63 -2.02 6.60
C GLN A 105 5.91 -0.72 5.84
N ILE A 106 5.08 0.32 6.04
CA ILE A 106 5.29 1.65 5.47
C ILE A 106 6.65 2.22 5.91
N SER A 107 7.01 2.07 7.19
CA SER A 107 8.32 2.47 7.70
C SER A 107 9.48 1.74 7.00
N VAL A 108 9.33 0.42 6.77
CA VAL A 108 10.30 -0.38 6.02
C VAL A 108 10.43 0.10 4.58
N PHE A 109 9.31 0.32 3.90
CA PHE A 109 9.28 0.79 2.51
C PHE A 109 9.90 2.18 2.35
N ARG A 110 9.57 3.13 3.24
CA ARG A 110 10.19 4.46 3.25
C ARG A 110 11.71 4.40 3.47
N ARG A 111 12.18 3.51 4.35
CA ARG A 111 13.63 3.32 4.56
C ARG A 111 14.31 2.75 3.32
N LYS A 112 13.68 1.77 2.66
CA LYS A 112 14.18 1.21 1.39
C LYS A 112 14.22 2.27 0.29
N ALA A 113 13.18 3.11 0.17
CA ALA A 113 13.13 4.21 -0.79
C ALA A 113 14.26 5.23 -0.56
N ALA A 114 14.58 5.53 0.69
CA ALA A 114 15.71 6.40 1.04
C ALA A 114 17.07 5.79 0.67
N GLN A 115 17.23 4.48 0.82
CA GLN A 115 18.46 3.77 0.45
C GLN A 115 18.65 3.65 -1.07
N SER A 116 17.56 3.57 -1.84
CA SER A 116 17.60 3.49 -3.30
C SER A 116 17.64 4.85 -4.00
N GLY A 117 17.79 5.96 -3.25
CA GLY A 117 17.84 7.31 -3.81
C GLY A 117 16.51 7.80 -4.39
N GLN A 118 15.40 7.10 -4.10
CA GLN A 118 14.04 7.44 -4.52
C GLN A 118 13.34 8.40 -3.54
N THR A 119 14.11 9.13 -2.75
CA THR A 119 13.58 10.18 -1.88
C THR A 119 13.18 11.40 -2.70
N ALA A 120 11.94 11.88 -2.49
CA ALA A 120 11.57 13.26 -2.78
C ALA A 120 12.66 14.21 -2.25
N PRO A 121 12.96 15.33 -2.94
CA PRO A 121 14.04 16.23 -2.56
C PRO A 121 13.82 16.69 -1.12
N SER A 122 14.62 16.14 -0.21
CA SER A 122 14.63 16.55 1.18
C SER A 122 15.18 17.97 1.21
N GLN A 123 14.33 18.95 1.54
CA GLN A 123 14.72 20.36 1.72
C GLN A 123 15.90 20.57 2.69
N ALA A 124 16.30 19.53 3.45
CA ALA A 124 17.50 19.53 4.28
C ALA A 124 18.82 19.72 3.49
N SER A 125 18.86 19.46 2.17
CA SER A 125 20.09 19.65 1.38
C SER A 125 20.34 21.11 0.95
N MET A 126 19.44 22.06 1.23
CA MET A 126 19.65 23.48 0.90
C MET A 126 20.27 24.31 2.03
N GLN A 127 20.48 23.75 3.24
CA GLN A 127 21.10 24.50 4.34
C GLN A 127 22.64 24.35 4.44
N SER A 128 23.28 23.51 3.64
CA SER A 128 24.76 23.33 3.68
C SER A 128 25.55 24.24 2.72
N LYS A 129 24.99 25.37 2.27
CA LYS A 129 25.70 26.32 1.39
C LYS A 129 25.64 27.79 1.84
N LEU A 130 25.40 28.04 3.12
CA LEU A 130 25.56 29.37 3.74
C LEU A 130 26.56 29.30 4.89
N ASN A 131 27.80 28.92 4.56
CA ASN A 131 28.97 29.18 5.41
C ASN A 131 30.21 29.01 4.53
N LEU A 132 30.46 29.97 3.65
CA LEU A 132 31.79 30.19 3.11
C LEU A 132 31.96 31.70 2.88
N PHE A 133 32.78 32.28 3.77
CA PHE A 133 33.36 33.64 3.78
C PHE A 133 32.45 34.80 4.17
#